data_AF-A0A285IVQ6-F1
#
_entry.id   AF-A0A285IVQ6-F1
#
_cell.length_a   1.000
_cell.length_b   1.000
_cell.length_c   1.000
_cell.angle_alpha   90.00
_cell.angle_beta   90.00
_cell.angle_gamma   90.00
#
_symmetry.space_group_name_H-M   'P 1'
#
loop_
_entity.id
_entity.type
_entity.pdbx_description
1 polymer ?
#
loop_
_entity_poly.entity_id
_entity_poly.type
_entity_poly.pdbx_seq_one_letter_code
_entity_poly.pdbx_strand_id
1 'polypeptide(L)' 'MPPRFFAFRSDQELLEQAARHFEILDFHVYAAGVRYQSLTLVRPVQW' A
#
# COMPACT_ATOMS: atom_id res chain seq x y z
N MET A 1 -11.67 -1.94 -18.28
CA MET A 1 -11.05 -2.45 -17.03
C MET A 1 -9.91 -1.52 -16.66
N PRO A 2 -9.78 -1.07 -15.40
CA PRO A 2 -8.55 -0.40 -15.01
C PRO A 2 -7.43 -1.44 -15.19
N PRO A 3 -6.31 -1.09 -15.84
CA PRO A 3 -5.25 -2.03 -16.05
C PRO A 3 -4.74 -2.48 -14.66
N ARG A 4 -4.86 -3.77 -14.38
CA ARG A 4 -4.33 -4.39 -13.15
C ARG A 4 -2.82 -4.45 -13.30
N PHE A 5 -2.17 -3.30 -13.13
CA PHE A 5 -0.73 -3.25 -13.07
C PHE A 5 -0.30 -3.74 -11.69
N PHE A 6 0.19 -4.97 -11.65
CA PHE A 6 1.19 -5.36 -10.65
C PHE A 6 2.43 -4.52 -10.95
N ALA A 7 2.43 -3.27 -10.46
CA ALA A 7 3.62 -2.45 -10.50
C ALA A 7 4.55 -2.97 -9.40
N PHE A 8 5.72 -3.47 -9.78
CA PHE A 8 6.80 -3.66 -8.83
C PHE A 8 7.15 -2.28 -8.28
N ARG A 9 6.70 -2.01 -7.05
CA ARG A 9 7.01 -0.82 -6.28
C ARG A 9 7.86 -1.26 -5.08
N SER A 10 8.86 -0.47 -4.77
CA SER A 10 9.49 -0.51 -3.45
C SER A 10 8.47 -0.20 -2.36
N ASP A 11 8.80 -0.58 -1.13
CA ASP A 11 7.94 -0.27 0.02
C ASP A 11 7.71 1.23 0.17
N GLN A 12 8.75 2.04 -0.11
CA GLN A 12 8.65 3.49 -0.09
C GLN A 12 7.68 4.02 -1.15
N GLU A 13 7.80 3.59 -2.40
CA GLU A 13 6.89 4.03 -3.48
C GLU A 13 5.43 3.62 -3.20
N LEU A 14 5.22 2.47 -2.55
CA LEU A 14 3.89 2.03 -2.14
C LEU A 14 3.29 2.97 -1.07
N LEU A 15 4.08 3.29 -0.04
CA LEU A 15 3.66 4.18 1.04
C LEU A 15 3.41 5.59 0.54
N GLU A 16 4.33 6.16 -0.24
CA GLU A 16 4.19 7.49 -0.83
C GLU A 16 2.93 7.61 -1.70
N GLN A 17 2.63 6.57 -2.49
CA GLN A 17 1.44 6.58 -3.33
C GLN A 17 0.15 6.41 -2.51
N ALA A 18 0.15 5.56 -1.49
CA ALA A 18 -1.01 5.35 -0.63
C ALA A 18 -1.34 6.61 0.19
N ALA A 19 -0.32 7.28 0.74
CA ALA A 19 -0.46 8.49 1.56
C ALA A 19 -1.11 9.67 0.81
N ARG A 20 -1.09 9.69 -0.53
CA ARG A 20 -1.76 10.73 -1.34
C ARG A 20 -3.28 10.65 -1.30
N HIS A 21 -3.84 9.49 -0.95
CA HIS A 21 -5.27 9.22 -1.08
C HIS A 21 -5.91 8.63 0.19
N PHE A 22 -5.09 8.08 1.09
CA PHE A 22 -5.51 7.36 2.29
C PHE A 22 -4.66 7.77 3.48
N GLU A 23 -5.23 7.66 4.67
CA GLU A 23 -4.44 7.61 5.90
C GLU A 23 -3.93 6.17 6.07
N ILE A 24 -2.63 6.05 6.33
CA ILE A 24 -1.95 4.76 6.52
C ILE A 24 -2.00 4.45 8.01
N LEU A 25 -2.71 3.39 8.37
CA LEU A 25 -2.82 2.97 9.77
C LEU A 25 -1.68 2.03 10.16
N ASP A 26 -1.24 1.18 9.22
CA ASP A 26 -0.25 0.16 9.49
C ASP A 26 0.41 -0.36 8.21
N PHE A 27 1.69 -0.76 8.31
CA PHE A 27 2.45 -1.35 7.23
C PHE A 27 3.48 -2.36 7.74
N HIS A 28 3.36 -3.60 7.28
CA HIS A 28 4.26 -4.70 7.63
C HIS A 28 4.84 -5.38 6.40
N VAL A 29 6.13 -5.70 6.46
CA VAL A 29 6.82 -6.51 5.45
C VAL A 29 7.22 -7.83 6.10
N TYR A 30 6.77 -8.93 5.50
CA TYR A 30 7.09 -10.28 5.94
C TYR A 30 8.03 -10.92 4.92
N ALA A 31 9.11 -11.53 5.40
CA ALA A 31 10.15 -12.14 4.55
C ALA A 31 10.47 -13.59 4.96
N ALA A 32 9.49 -14.32 5.51
CA ALA A 32 9.63 -15.74 5.85
C ALA A 32 9.25 -16.63 4.64
N GLY A 33 10.22 -16.91 3.77
CA GLY A 33 10.07 -17.79 2.59
C GLY A 33 9.61 -17.06 1.33
N VAL A 34 8.42 -16.45 1.36
CA VAL A 34 7.93 -15.58 0.28
C VAL A 34 7.75 -14.18 0.84
N ARG A 35 8.31 -13.18 0.17
CA ARG A 35 8.19 -11.79 0.59
C ARG A 35 6.81 -11.25 0.23
N TYR A 36 6.09 -10.71 1.20
CA TYR A 36 4.83 -10.01 0.97
C TYR A 36 4.70 -8.80 1.90
N GLN A 37 3.84 -7.86 1.50
CA GLN A 37 3.52 -6.67 2.29
C GLN A 37 2.05 -6.68 2.69
N SER A 38 1.78 -6.27 3.93
CA SER A 38 0.44 -5.96 4.43
C SER A 38 0.35 -4.45 4.67
N LEU A 39 -0.65 -3.80 4.07
CA LEU A 39 -0.85 -2.35 4.15
C LEU A 39 -2.31 -2.09 4.54
N THR A 40 -2.52 -1.48 5.72
CA THR A 40 -3.85 -1.13 6.23
C THR A 40 -4.09 0.35 6.03
N LEU A 41 -5.19 0.66 5.34
CA LEU A 41 -5.54 2.01 4.90
C LEU A 41 -6.95 2.36 5.36
N VAL A 42 -7.16 3.64 5.69
CA VAL A 42 -8.50 4.20 5.88
C VAL A 42 -8.74 5.31 4.87
N ARG A 43 -9.94 5.33 4.28
CA ARG A 43 -10.36 6.42 3.41
C ARG A 43 -10.76 7.62 4.27
N PRO A 44 -10.21 8.83 4.04
CA PRO A 44 -10.65 10.01 4.74
C PRO A 44 -12.15 10.22 4.53
N VAL A 45 -12.89 10.52 5.60
CA VAL A 45 -14.29 10.94 5.48
C VAL A 45 -14.29 12.32 4.85
N GLN A 46 -14.74 12.43 3.59
CA GLN A 46 -15.05 13.72 2.99
C GLN A 46 -16.43 14.14 3.51
N TRP A 47 -16.46 15.18 4.33
CA TRP A 47 -17.70 15.85 4.76
C TRP A 47 -18.20 16.80 3.67
#